data_AF-A0A843JZC3-F1
#
_entry.id   AF-A0A843JZC3-F1
#
_cell.length_a   1.000
_cell.length_b   1.000
_cell.length_c   1.000
_cell.angle_alpha   90.00
_cell.angle_beta   90.00
_cell.angle_gamma   90.00
#
_symmetry.space_group_name_H-M   'P 1'
#
loop_
_entity.id
_entity.type
_entity.pdbx_description
1 polymer ?
#
loop_
_entity_poly.entity_id
_entity_poly.type
_entity_poly.pdbx_seq_one_letter_code
_entity_poly.pdbx_strand_id
1 'polypeptide(L)'
;MTNIYLSGYSFRVSNKKRNIVLDSDEDENSKTKTPDVFQELLKYLNKISSEYDHNSEIKKLIKIDNLTVDDRNENRTLCGIIKTGEYGFESELINVPEKSLSHKRIVSEAEILPFYFLMSLPKGRDEGIVILERFGQKGVRSIFLNSFNKYFTRMFPQFRVEMNPLVTQKLIDYYLNRGGLKKIRFIRFGMGKNIEDAYDRSDHEEQEGYMELIAHAERGFGKYLPLKGRLKEFLKGDRELQRLIELKEYNFE
;
A
#
# COMPACT_ATOMS: atom_id res chain seq x y z
N MET A 1 -0.84 29.18 6.08
CA MET A 1 0.14 28.14 5.72
C MET A 1 -0.58 26.81 5.62
N THR A 2 -0.41 26.09 4.52
CA THR A 2 -0.95 24.74 4.36
C THR A 2 -0.06 23.78 5.16
N ASN A 3 -0.65 22.99 6.06
CA ASN A 3 0.12 21.98 6.80
C ASN A 3 0.63 20.90 5.84
N ILE A 4 1.93 20.69 5.82
CA ILE A 4 2.61 19.61 5.11
C ILE A 4 2.73 18.42 6.07
N TYR A 5 2.42 17.22 5.59
CA TYR A 5 2.56 15.99 6.38
C TYR A 5 3.38 14.96 5.60
N LEU A 6 4.13 14.15 6.35
CA LEU A 6 4.86 13.00 5.82
C LEU A 6 4.16 11.71 6.26
N SER A 7 3.86 10.83 5.29
CA SER A 7 3.21 9.54 5.54
C SER A 7 4.20 8.41 5.24
N GLY A 8 4.47 7.56 6.23
CA GLY A 8 5.34 6.40 6.10
C GLY A 8 4.58 5.15 5.66
N TYR A 9 5.21 4.34 4.82
CA TYR A 9 4.70 3.08 4.30
C TYR A 9 5.82 2.03 4.25
N SER A 10 5.48 0.77 4.51
CA SER A 10 6.33 -0.35 4.12
C SER A 10 6.14 -0.59 2.63
N PHE A 11 7.18 -0.99 1.93
CA PHE A 11 7.18 -1.29 0.50
C PHE A 11 7.67 -2.72 0.29
N ARG A 12 6.82 -3.56 -0.30
CA ARG A 12 7.06 -5.00 -0.42
C ARG A 12 6.64 -5.50 -1.79
N VAL A 13 7.23 -6.59 -2.24
CA VAL A 13 6.79 -7.31 -3.44
C VAL A 13 6.25 -8.68 -3.04
N SER A 14 5.04 -8.99 -3.51
CA SER A 14 4.37 -10.26 -3.25
C SER A 14 4.21 -11.03 -4.56
N ASN A 15 4.45 -12.34 -4.54
CA ASN A 15 4.01 -13.27 -5.57
C ASN A 15 2.61 -13.80 -5.21
N LYS A 16 1.82 -14.23 -6.19
CA LYS A 16 0.56 -14.98 -5.96
C LYS A 16 0.73 -16.16 -4.98
N LYS A 17 1.92 -16.77 -4.94
CA LYS A 17 2.29 -17.89 -4.02
C LYS A 17 2.93 -17.47 -2.68
N ARG A 18 2.93 -16.18 -2.32
CA ARG A 18 3.35 -15.59 -1.02
C ARG A 18 4.81 -15.74 -0.54
N ASN A 19 5.74 -16.33 -1.30
CA ASN A 19 7.15 -16.27 -0.92
C ASN A 19 7.74 -14.90 -1.31
N ILE A 20 8.17 -14.14 -0.29
CA ILE A 20 8.57 -12.72 -0.37
C ILE A 20 10.09 -12.65 -0.36
N VAL A 21 10.68 -12.08 -1.41
CA VAL A 21 12.04 -11.56 -1.38
C VAL A 21 12.06 -10.29 -2.24
N LEU A 22 12.54 -9.16 -1.71
CA LEU A 22 12.75 -7.95 -2.56
C LEU A 22 14.02 -8.06 -3.41
N ASP A 23 14.89 -8.98 -3.02
CA ASP A 23 16.18 -9.23 -3.65
C ASP A 23 16.65 -10.63 -3.25
N SER A 24 16.44 -11.63 -4.11
CA SER A 24 17.14 -12.92 -3.96
C SER A 24 18.26 -12.92 -4.98
N ASP A 25 19.51 -12.95 -4.50
CA ASP A 25 20.62 -13.43 -5.32
C ASP A 25 20.21 -14.82 -5.87
N GLU A 26 20.53 -15.03 -7.14
CA GLU A 26 20.09 -16.11 -8.02
C GLU A 26 19.77 -17.43 -7.31
N ASP A 27 18.50 -17.85 -7.33
CA ASP A 27 18.19 -19.27 -7.22
C ASP A 27 18.72 -19.93 -8.50
N GLU A 28 19.93 -20.49 -8.46
CA GLU A 28 20.56 -21.23 -9.57
C GLU A 28 19.66 -22.39 -10.10
N ASN A 29 18.65 -22.81 -9.33
CA ASN A 29 17.69 -23.85 -9.68
C ASN A 29 16.28 -23.35 -10.06
N SER A 30 16.00 -22.05 -10.02
CA SER A 30 14.68 -21.49 -10.40
C SER A 30 14.74 -20.88 -11.80
N LYS A 31 13.99 -21.46 -12.75
CA LYS A 31 13.82 -20.91 -14.12
C LYS A 31 13.14 -19.52 -14.16
N THR A 32 12.83 -18.93 -13.00
CA THR A 32 12.16 -17.63 -12.87
C THR A 32 13.11 -16.63 -12.24
N LYS A 33 13.61 -15.70 -13.05
CA LYS A 33 14.44 -14.57 -12.61
C LYS A 33 13.65 -13.70 -11.61
N THR A 34 14.12 -13.61 -10.36
CA THR A 34 13.57 -12.66 -9.38
C THR A 34 13.94 -11.23 -9.81
N PRO A 35 12.99 -10.27 -9.80
CA PRO A 35 13.29 -8.89 -10.15
C PRO A 35 14.11 -8.20 -9.04
N ASP A 36 15.18 -7.49 -9.42
CA ASP A 36 15.78 -6.47 -8.55
C ASP A 36 14.84 -5.26 -8.52
N VAL A 37 14.02 -5.20 -7.47
CA VAL A 37 12.94 -4.21 -7.34
C VAL A 37 13.48 -2.79 -7.31
N PHE A 38 14.66 -2.57 -6.74
CA PHE A 38 15.28 -1.25 -6.69
C PHE A 38 15.68 -0.78 -8.09
N GLN A 39 16.30 -1.66 -8.88
CA GLN A 39 16.69 -1.33 -10.26
C GLN A 39 15.48 -1.10 -11.16
N GLU A 40 14.42 -1.91 -11.01
CA GLU A 40 13.18 -1.73 -11.77
C GLU A 40 12.44 -0.45 -11.37
N LEU A 41 12.46 -0.09 -10.08
CA LEU A 41 11.95 1.19 -9.61
C LEU A 41 12.75 2.35 -10.21
N LEU A 42 14.09 2.28 -10.19
CA LEU A 42 14.95 3.31 -10.77
C LEU A 42 14.70 3.49 -12.28
N LYS A 43 14.58 2.40 -13.04
CA LYS A 43 14.22 2.43 -14.47
C LYS A 43 12.87 3.11 -14.69
N TYR A 44 11.87 2.76 -13.90
CA TYR A 44 10.55 3.39 -13.96
C TYR A 44 10.61 4.89 -13.65
N LEU A 45 11.27 5.30 -12.57
CA LEU A 45 11.38 6.71 -12.18
C LEU A 45 12.09 7.55 -13.25
N ASN A 46 13.16 7.02 -13.84
CA ASN A 46 13.85 7.66 -14.97
C ASN A 46 12.98 7.71 -16.23
N LYS A 47 12.16 6.70 -16.48
CA LYS A 47 11.20 6.73 -17.60
C LYS A 47 10.21 7.87 -17.43
N ILE A 48 9.69 8.08 -16.22
CA ILE A 48 8.69 9.13 -15.94
C ILE A 48 9.33 10.47 -15.54
N SER A 49 10.65 10.64 -15.70
CA SER A 49 11.30 11.94 -15.51
C SER A 49 11.40 12.76 -16.80
N SER A 50 11.42 12.11 -17.97
CA SER A 50 11.44 12.80 -19.26
C SER A 50 10.09 13.42 -19.61
N GLU A 51 9.01 12.67 -19.43
CA GLU A 51 7.65 13.08 -19.80
C GLU A 51 6.62 12.65 -18.74
N TYR A 52 5.42 13.23 -18.80
CA TYR A 52 4.32 12.80 -17.95
C TYR A 52 3.82 11.43 -18.39
N ASP A 53 3.81 10.47 -17.47
CA ASP A 53 3.05 9.23 -17.66
C ASP A 53 1.56 9.54 -17.50
N HIS A 54 0.81 9.27 -18.56
CA HIS A 54 -0.58 9.63 -18.68
C HIS A 54 -1.48 8.40 -18.49
N ASN A 55 -2.28 8.44 -17.43
CA ASN A 55 -3.35 7.49 -17.23
C ASN A 55 -4.69 8.11 -17.62
N SER A 56 -5.11 7.85 -18.86
CA SER A 56 -6.34 8.40 -19.44
C SER A 56 -7.62 7.88 -18.79
N GLU A 57 -7.63 6.64 -18.29
CA GLU A 57 -8.78 6.00 -17.64
C GLU A 57 -9.20 6.75 -16.38
N ILE A 58 -8.22 7.14 -15.55
CA ILE A 58 -8.45 7.88 -14.31
C ILE A 58 -8.18 9.38 -14.45
N LYS A 59 -7.88 9.85 -15.67
CA LYS A 59 -7.54 11.24 -16.02
C LYS A 59 -6.46 11.85 -15.12
N LYS A 60 -5.37 11.11 -14.91
CA LYS A 60 -4.23 11.55 -14.09
C LYS A 60 -2.91 11.55 -14.84
N LEU A 61 -2.04 12.46 -14.42
CA LEU A 61 -0.66 12.57 -14.87
C LEU A 61 0.28 12.32 -13.70
N ILE A 62 1.43 11.70 -13.96
CA ILE A 62 2.51 11.56 -13.00
C ILE A 62 3.86 11.80 -13.68
N LYS A 63 4.76 12.53 -13.01
CA LYS A 63 6.13 12.79 -13.46
C LYS A 63 7.07 12.85 -12.26
N ILE A 64 8.35 12.54 -12.47
CA ILE A 64 9.43 12.70 -11.49
C ILE A 64 10.32 13.87 -11.86
N ASP A 65 10.58 14.73 -10.88
CA ASP A 65 11.59 15.79 -10.94
C ASP A 65 12.60 15.63 -9.79
N ASN A 66 13.83 16.12 -9.99
CA ASN A 66 14.88 16.18 -8.97
C ASN A 66 15.20 14.82 -8.31
N LEU A 67 15.24 13.74 -9.10
CA LEU A 67 15.58 12.41 -8.61
C LEU A 67 17.04 12.38 -8.12
N THR A 68 17.23 12.02 -6.86
CA THR A 68 18.53 11.76 -6.24
C THR A 68 18.57 10.29 -5.83
N VAL A 69 19.70 9.63 -6.08
CA VAL A 69 19.89 8.20 -5.80
C VAL A 69 21.19 8.03 -5.02
N ASP A 70 21.14 7.27 -3.94
CA ASP A 70 22.31 6.77 -3.22
C ASP A 70 22.25 5.24 -3.19
N ASP A 71 23.18 4.60 -3.90
CA ASP A 71 23.31 3.14 -3.97
C ASP A 71 24.65 2.69 -3.36
N ARG A 72 25.22 3.49 -2.45
CA ARG A 72 26.49 3.16 -1.79
C ARG A 72 26.23 2.28 -0.57
N ASN A 73 27.16 1.36 -0.29
CA ASN A 73 27.18 0.54 0.93
C ASN A 73 25.88 -0.25 1.18
N GLU A 74 25.23 -0.76 0.12
CA GLU A 74 23.97 -1.54 0.19
C GLU A 74 22.76 -0.78 0.77
N ASN A 75 22.94 0.49 1.13
CA ASN A 75 21.90 1.40 1.59
C ASN A 75 21.25 2.08 0.39
N ARG A 76 20.47 1.30 -0.36
CA ARG A 76 19.81 1.79 -1.57
C ARG A 76 18.68 2.74 -1.19
N THR A 77 18.89 4.03 -1.44
CA THR A 77 17.91 5.08 -1.16
C THR A 77 17.72 5.98 -2.37
N LEU A 78 16.51 6.50 -2.52
CA LEU A 78 16.18 7.45 -3.57
C LEU A 78 15.13 8.45 -3.09
N CYS A 79 15.24 9.69 -3.53
CA CYS A 79 14.31 10.75 -3.18
C CYS A 79 14.14 11.73 -4.33
N GLY A 80 13.10 12.56 -4.25
CA GLY A 80 12.81 13.55 -5.28
C GLY A 80 11.41 14.11 -5.14
N ILE A 81 10.89 14.64 -6.24
CA ILE A 81 9.55 15.23 -6.31
C ILE A 81 8.69 14.45 -7.30
N ILE A 82 7.58 13.90 -6.82
CA ILE A 82 6.50 13.41 -7.67
C ILE A 82 5.60 14.59 -8.00
N LYS A 83 5.47 14.92 -9.28
CA LYS A 83 4.48 15.85 -9.81
C LYS A 83 3.27 15.06 -10.28
N THR A 84 2.08 15.40 -9.78
CA THR A 84 0.83 14.79 -10.24
C THR A 84 -0.26 15.82 -10.43
N GLY A 85 -1.16 15.54 -11.36
CA GLY A 85 -2.35 16.36 -11.60
C GLY A 85 -3.51 15.55 -12.16
N GLU A 86 -4.69 16.10 -12.00
CA GLU A 86 -5.95 15.57 -12.52
C GLU A 86 -6.49 16.52 -13.58
N TYR A 87 -7.15 16.01 -14.62
CA TYR A 87 -7.84 16.78 -15.65
C TYR A 87 -9.25 16.23 -15.91
N GLY A 88 -10.02 16.89 -16.77
CA GLY A 88 -11.34 16.41 -17.19
C GLY A 88 -12.53 17.23 -16.71
N PHE A 89 -12.30 18.41 -16.12
CA PHE A 89 -13.34 19.38 -15.79
C PHE A 89 -12.84 20.80 -16.04
N GLU A 90 -13.78 21.70 -16.36
CA GLU A 90 -13.51 23.12 -16.51
C GLU A 90 -13.67 23.85 -15.18
N SER A 91 -12.91 24.93 -14.99
CA SER A 91 -13.05 25.78 -13.81
C SER A 91 -12.51 27.19 -14.06
N GLU A 92 -13.09 28.18 -13.41
CA GLU A 92 -12.54 29.53 -13.40
C GLU A 92 -11.50 29.66 -12.28
N LEU A 93 -10.33 30.20 -12.63
CA LEU A 93 -9.31 30.62 -11.69
C LEU A 93 -9.46 32.14 -11.51
N ILE A 94 -9.70 32.56 -10.27
CA ILE A 94 -9.87 33.96 -9.90
C ILE A 94 -8.60 34.44 -9.20
N ASN A 95 -8.09 35.60 -9.59
CA ASN A 95 -7.07 36.32 -8.84
C ASN A 95 -7.74 36.87 -7.56
N VAL A 96 -7.41 36.28 -6.40
CA VAL A 96 -8.07 36.62 -5.12
C VAL A 96 -7.87 38.10 -4.72
N PRO A 97 -6.65 38.67 -4.80
CA PRO A 97 -6.45 40.11 -4.58
C PRO A 97 -7.27 41.01 -5.52
N GLU A 98 -7.25 40.74 -6.82
CA GLU A 98 -7.89 41.60 -7.84
C GLU A 98 -9.39 41.33 -8.03
N LYS A 99 -9.90 40.23 -7.47
CA LYS A 99 -11.27 39.72 -7.64
C LYS A 99 -11.70 39.58 -9.10
N SER A 100 -10.74 39.29 -9.98
CA SER A 100 -10.91 39.20 -11.43
C SER A 100 -10.59 37.80 -11.93
N LEU A 101 -11.17 37.42 -13.07
CA LEU A 101 -10.84 36.15 -13.74
C LEU A 101 -9.39 36.17 -14.22
N SER A 102 -8.57 35.25 -13.73
CA SER A 102 -7.17 35.11 -14.14
C SER A 102 -7.02 34.14 -15.31
N HIS A 103 -7.73 33.01 -15.28
CA HIS A 103 -7.67 31.98 -16.31
C HIS A 103 -8.94 31.13 -16.27
N LYS A 104 -9.43 30.67 -17.42
CA LYS A 104 -10.47 29.65 -17.48
C LYS A 104 -9.83 28.33 -17.86
N ARG A 105 -9.73 27.43 -16.89
CA ARG A 105 -9.23 26.09 -17.08
C ARG A 105 -10.16 25.32 -18.02
N ILE A 106 -9.59 24.71 -19.06
CA ILE A 106 -10.32 23.82 -19.99
C ILE A 106 -10.17 22.35 -19.60
N VAL A 107 -11.02 21.48 -20.18
CA VAL A 107 -11.10 20.04 -19.85
C VAL A 107 -9.76 19.31 -20.01
N SER A 108 -8.92 19.72 -20.96
CA SER A 108 -7.61 19.11 -21.25
C SER A 108 -6.47 19.62 -20.36
N GLU A 109 -6.70 20.65 -19.54
CA GLU A 109 -5.68 21.22 -18.66
C GLU A 109 -5.68 20.52 -17.29
N ALA A 110 -4.48 20.25 -16.78
CA ALA A 110 -4.26 19.64 -15.46
C ALA A 110 -3.60 20.63 -14.50
N GLU A 111 -4.13 20.73 -13.28
CA GLU A 111 -3.43 21.39 -12.17
C GLU A 111 -2.36 20.43 -11.64
N ILE A 112 -1.07 20.80 -11.78
CA ILE A 112 0.05 19.97 -11.35
C ILE A 112 0.51 20.38 -9.95
N LEU A 113 0.67 19.39 -9.08
CA LEU A 113 1.08 19.55 -7.70
C LEU A 113 2.34 18.72 -7.41
N PRO A 114 3.36 19.31 -6.76
CA PRO A 114 4.57 18.60 -6.35
C PRO A 114 4.40 17.95 -4.98
N PHE A 115 5.01 16.78 -4.80
CA PHE A 115 5.06 16.05 -3.53
C PHE A 115 6.44 15.42 -3.35
N TYR A 116 7.12 15.72 -2.26
CA TYR A 116 8.35 15.06 -1.90
C TYR A 116 8.13 13.56 -1.63
N PHE A 117 9.11 12.75 -2.00
CA PHE A 117 9.20 11.36 -1.59
C PHE A 117 10.62 10.99 -1.18
N LEU A 118 10.72 9.97 -0.32
CA LEU A 118 11.95 9.28 0.02
C LEU A 118 11.66 7.79 0.11
N MET A 119 12.49 6.96 -0.50
CA MET A 119 12.40 5.51 -0.43
C MET A 119 13.75 4.92 -0.02
N SER A 120 13.71 3.90 0.82
CA SER A 120 14.86 3.10 1.22
C SER A 120 14.53 1.63 0.99
N LEU A 121 15.26 0.99 0.09
CA LEU A 121 15.11 -0.41 -0.29
C LEU A 121 16.47 -1.12 -0.14
N PRO A 122 16.93 -1.36 1.10
CA PRO A 122 18.24 -1.97 1.35
C PRO A 122 18.36 -3.36 0.70
N LYS A 123 19.58 -3.72 0.26
CA LYS A 123 19.86 -5.03 -0.33
C LYS A 123 19.60 -6.15 0.70
N GLY A 124 19.12 -7.31 0.25
CA GLY A 124 18.94 -8.50 1.09
C GLY A 124 17.85 -8.40 2.15
N ARG A 125 16.95 -7.41 2.05
CA ARG A 125 15.75 -7.30 2.89
C ARG A 125 14.50 -7.72 2.12
N ASP A 126 13.44 -8.05 2.84
CA ASP A 126 12.11 -8.39 2.30
C ASP A 126 11.14 -7.19 2.34
N GLU A 127 11.57 -6.08 2.95
CA GLU A 127 10.84 -4.83 3.01
C GLU A 127 11.72 -3.59 2.85
N GLY A 128 11.14 -2.57 2.21
CA GLY A 128 11.66 -1.20 2.18
C GLY A 128 10.72 -0.23 2.90
N ILE A 129 11.18 1.01 3.06
CA ILE A 129 10.40 2.10 3.65
C ILE A 129 10.19 3.18 2.60
N VAL A 130 8.97 3.73 2.53
CA VAL A 130 8.59 4.84 1.67
C VAL A 130 7.96 5.94 2.50
N ILE A 131 8.46 7.16 2.35
CA ILE A 131 7.89 8.37 2.92
C ILE A 131 7.33 9.19 1.77
N LEU A 132 6.06 9.58 1.87
CA LEU A 132 5.38 10.43 0.90
C LEU A 132 4.85 11.70 1.56
N GLU A 133 5.10 12.83 0.94
CA GLU A 133 4.46 14.09 1.28
C GLU A 133 2.97 14.06 0.94
N ARG A 134 2.19 14.75 1.75
CA ARG A 134 0.78 15.05 1.52
C ARG A 134 0.43 16.42 2.10
N PHE A 135 -0.60 17.05 1.54
CA PHE A 135 -1.18 18.26 2.11
C PHE A 135 -2.71 18.15 2.08
N GLY A 136 -3.32 18.30 3.26
CA GLY A 136 -4.74 18.02 3.44
C GLY A 136 -5.10 16.59 3.00
N GLN A 137 -6.07 16.47 2.09
CA GLN A 137 -6.51 15.20 1.51
C GLN A 137 -5.75 14.83 0.21
N LYS A 138 -4.89 15.71 -0.32
CA LYS A 138 -4.12 15.46 -1.54
C LYS A 138 -2.83 14.71 -1.18
N GLY A 139 -2.53 13.64 -1.91
CA GLY A 139 -1.33 12.82 -1.74
C GLY A 139 -1.08 11.90 -2.93
N VAL A 140 0.13 11.35 -3.02
CA VAL A 140 0.60 10.65 -4.23
C VAL A 140 0.61 9.13 -4.16
N ARG A 141 0.32 8.55 -2.99
CA ARG A 141 0.43 7.09 -2.77
C ARG A 141 -0.28 6.28 -3.84
N SER A 142 -1.58 6.54 -4.06
CA SER A 142 -2.39 5.69 -4.94
C SER A 142 -1.98 5.84 -6.40
N ILE A 143 -1.68 7.05 -6.87
CA ILE A 143 -1.27 7.27 -8.26
C ILE A 143 0.11 6.66 -8.53
N PHE A 144 1.07 6.84 -7.62
CA PHE A 144 2.39 6.24 -7.71
C PHE A 144 2.31 4.70 -7.69
N LEU A 145 1.64 4.13 -6.68
CA LEU A 145 1.52 2.68 -6.55
C LEU A 145 0.83 2.04 -7.75
N ASN A 146 -0.21 2.66 -8.30
CA ASN A 146 -0.91 2.15 -9.46
C ASN A 146 -0.08 2.23 -10.74
N SER A 147 0.58 3.37 -10.99
CA SER A 147 1.42 3.53 -12.19
C SER A 147 2.66 2.62 -12.12
N PHE A 148 3.32 2.52 -10.97
CA PHE A 148 4.45 1.60 -10.82
C PHE A 148 4.02 0.14 -10.91
N ASN A 149 2.90 -0.27 -10.28
CA ASN A 149 2.39 -1.63 -10.46
C ASN A 149 2.09 -1.93 -11.93
N LYS A 150 1.45 -1.01 -12.67
CA LYS A 150 1.17 -1.20 -14.10
C LYS A 150 2.45 -1.43 -14.92
N TYR A 151 3.51 -0.69 -14.61
CA TYR A 151 4.84 -0.90 -15.20
C TYR A 151 5.41 -2.27 -14.82
N PHE A 152 5.43 -2.56 -13.52
CA PHE A 152 6.10 -3.72 -12.94
C PHE A 152 5.42 -5.04 -13.31
N THR A 153 4.10 -5.14 -13.18
CA THR A 153 3.33 -6.36 -13.50
C THR A 153 3.37 -6.69 -14.99
N ARG A 154 3.63 -5.70 -15.86
CA ARG A 154 3.81 -5.95 -17.30
C ARG A 154 5.11 -6.71 -17.58
N MET A 155 6.14 -6.47 -16.78
CA MET A 155 7.43 -7.17 -16.88
C MET A 155 7.46 -8.45 -16.04
N PHE A 156 6.72 -8.45 -14.93
CA PHE A 156 6.73 -9.49 -13.91
C PHE A 156 5.28 -9.87 -13.52
N PRO A 157 4.52 -10.58 -14.38
CA PRO A 157 3.07 -10.79 -14.21
C PRO A 157 2.66 -11.57 -12.95
N GLN A 158 3.60 -12.34 -12.37
CA GLN A 158 3.41 -13.12 -11.16
C GLN A 158 3.63 -12.31 -9.87
N PHE A 159 4.20 -11.11 -9.97
CA PHE A 159 4.54 -10.27 -8.84
C PHE A 159 3.69 -9.01 -8.77
N ARG A 160 3.51 -8.47 -7.57
CA ARG A 160 2.82 -7.21 -7.31
C ARG A 160 3.53 -6.41 -6.22
N VAL A 161 3.54 -5.10 -6.38
CA VAL A 161 4.09 -4.17 -5.40
C VAL A 161 2.98 -3.75 -4.43
N GLU A 162 3.29 -3.78 -3.15
CA GLU A 162 2.42 -3.39 -2.06
C GLU A 162 3.03 -2.23 -1.26
N MET A 163 2.18 -1.29 -0.85
CA MET A 163 2.56 -0.21 0.05
C MET A 163 1.62 -0.16 1.26
N ASN A 164 2.06 -0.59 2.44
CA ASN A 164 1.18 -0.65 3.62
C ASN A 164 1.52 0.46 4.60
N PRO A 165 0.54 1.19 5.18
CA PRO A 165 0.83 2.28 6.12
C PRO A 165 1.68 1.81 7.30
N LEU A 166 2.76 2.55 7.60
CA LEU A 166 3.52 2.36 8.83
C LEU A 166 2.80 3.11 9.95
N VAL A 167 2.17 2.34 10.84
CA VAL A 167 1.50 2.87 12.02
C VAL A 167 2.47 2.75 13.19
N THR A 168 2.74 3.85 13.88
CA THR A 168 3.57 3.80 15.09
C THR A 168 2.82 3.09 16.21
N GLN A 169 3.55 2.39 17.09
CA GLN A 169 2.98 1.77 18.28
C GLN A 169 2.18 2.79 19.12
N LYS A 170 2.70 4.03 19.25
CA LYS A 170 2.02 5.13 19.94
C LYS A 170 0.65 5.45 19.34
N LEU A 171 0.51 5.40 18.03
CA LEU A 171 -0.76 5.67 17.35
C LEU A 171 -1.74 4.50 17.54
N ILE A 172 -1.24 3.26 17.49
CA ILE A 172 -2.01 2.08 17.85
C ILE A 172 -2.52 2.21 19.29
N ASP A 173 -1.63 2.52 20.24
CA ASP A 173 -1.97 2.73 21.65
C ASP A 173 -2.96 3.87 21.81
N TYR A 174 -2.79 4.99 21.11
CA TYR A 174 -3.71 6.12 21.14
C TYR A 174 -5.13 5.70 20.72
N TYR A 175 -5.28 5.02 19.59
CA TYR A 175 -6.59 4.54 19.12
C TYR A 175 -7.15 3.45 20.02
N LEU A 176 -6.32 2.53 20.51
CA LEU A 176 -6.72 1.50 21.46
C LEU A 176 -7.00 2.06 22.86
N ASN A 177 -6.53 3.25 23.23
CA ASN A 177 -6.80 3.87 24.52
C ASN A 177 -7.98 4.83 24.46
N ARG A 178 -8.02 5.71 23.45
CA ARG A 178 -9.00 6.80 23.34
C ARG A 178 -10.10 6.55 22.32
N GLY A 179 -9.86 5.68 21.35
CA GLY A 179 -10.85 5.31 20.34
C GLY A 179 -11.68 4.09 20.75
N GLY A 180 -12.58 3.70 19.86
CA GLY A 180 -13.35 2.47 19.98
C GLY A 180 -13.29 1.64 18.71
N LEU A 181 -13.15 0.33 18.88
CA LEU A 181 -12.96 -0.62 17.78
C LEU A 181 -14.31 -0.83 17.05
N LYS A 182 -14.39 -0.45 15.77
CA LYS A 182 -15.62 -0.59 14.97
C LYS A 182 -15.65 -1.84 14.10
N LYS A 183 -14.48 -2.33 13.68
CA LYS A 183 -14.34 -3.47 12.78
C LYS A 183 -13.01 -4.16 13.05
N ILE A 184 -13.00 -5.48 13.02
CA ILE A 184 -11.78 -6.29 12.99
C ILE A 184 -11.92 -7.33 11.88
N ARG A 185 -10.82 -7.61 11.19
CA ARG A 185 -10.74 -8.53 10.05
C ARG A 185 -9.56 -9.46 10.29
N PHE A 186 -9.84 -10.76 10.35
CA PHE A 186 -8.83 -11.81 10.40
C PHE A 186 -8.76 -12.44 9.03
N ILE A 187 -7.56 -12.58 8.50
CA ILE A 187 -7.34 -13.19 7.20
C ILE A 187 -6.40 -14.36 7.42
N ARG A 188 -6.90 -15.58 7.22
CA ARG A 188 -6.09 -16.79 7.19
C ARG A 188 -5.73 -17.10 5.75
N PHE A 189 -4.43 -17.22 5.52
CA PHE A 189 -3.82 -17.43 4.23
C PHE A 189 -3.44 -18.90 4.07
N GLY A 190 -3.89 -19.55 2.99
CA GLY A 190 -3.73 -21.00 2.81
C GLY A 190 -4.75 -21.76 3.65
N MET A 191 -5.83 -22.22 3.02
CA MET A 191 -6.73 -23.18 3.65
C MET A 191 -6.06 -24.55 3.55
N GLY A 192 -5.53 -25.07 4.67
CA GLY A 192 -5.32 -26.51 4.78
C GLY A 192 -6.68 -27.20 4.67
N LYS A 193 -6.77 -28.27 3.86
CA LYS A 193 -7.99 -29.09 3.74
C LYS A 193 -8.48 -29.46 5.13
N ASN A 194 -9.70 -29.00 5.45
CA ASN A 194 -10.79 -29.78 6.01
C ASN A 194 -11.66 -28.90 6.87
N ILE A 195 -12.95 -28.88 6.54
CA ILE A 195 -13.91 -29.12 7.61
C ILE A 195 -14.71 -30.40 7.31
N GLU A 196 -15.01 -30.76 6.05
CA GLU A 196 -15.82 -31.98 5.75
C GLU A 196 -15.37 -32.88 4.56
N ASP A 197 -14.55 -32.42 3.60
CA ASP A 197 -14.25 -33.15 2.34
C ASP A 197 -13.08 -34.17 2.38
N ALA A 198 -12.67 -34.65 3.55
CA ALA A 198 -11.55 -35.60 3.66
C ALA A 198 -11.86 -37.03 3.19
N TYR A 199 -13.12 -37.32 2.82
CA TYR A 199 -13.60 -38.69 2.65
C TYR A 199 -13.85 -39.15 1.20
N ASP A 200 -13.62 -38.34 0.17
CA ASP A 200 -13.69 -38.87 -1.20
C ASP A 200 -12.55 -38.35 -2.11
N ARG A 201 -11.68 -39.31 -2.45
CA ARG A 201 -10.81 -39.42 -3.64
C ARG A 201 -9.61 -38.46 -3.80
N SER A 202 -8.44 -39.09 -3.61
CA SER A 202 -7.24 -39.12 -4.48
C SER A 202 -6.94 -37.93 -5.41
N ASP A 203 -5.73 -37.39 -5.24
CA ASP A 203 -4.96 -36.50 -6.12
C ASP A 203 -5.47 -35.07 -6.33
N HIS A 204 -5.27 -34.18 -5.36
CA HIS A 204 -5.48 -32.74 -5.61
C HIS A 204 -4.50 -31.84 -4.84
N GLU A 205 -3.82 -31.00 -5.63
CA GLU A 205 -2.94 -29.87 -5.28
C GLU A 205 -3.48 -29.00 -4.13
N GLU A 206 -2.58 -28.37 -3.36
CA GLU A 206 -2.93 -27.34 -2.37
C GLU A 206 -3.83 -26.28 -3.00
N GLN A 207 -5.08 -26.17 -2.57
CA GLN A 207 -6.02 -25.19 -3.11
C GLN A 207 -5.63 -23.77 -2.69
N GLU A 208 -5.43 -22.90 -3.68
CA GLU A 208 -5.29 -21.46 -3.48
C GLU A 208 -6.58 -20.89 -2.86
N GLY A 209 -6.49 -20.39 -1.62
CA GLY A 209 -7.61 -19.79 -0.91
C GLY A 209 -7.19 -18.95 0.29
N TYR A 210 -8.07 -18.05 0.72
CA TYR A 210 -7.95 -17.36 2.00
C TYR A 210 -9.31 -17.32 2.70
N MET A 211 -9.29 -17.44 4.02
CA MET A 211 -10.47 -17.31 4.87
C MET A 211 -10.46 -15.92 5.48
N GLU A 212 -11.57 -15.18 5.36
CA GLU A 212 -11.74 -13.89 6.00
C GLU A 212 -12.84 -13.96 7.05
N LEU A 213 -12.50 -13.71 8.30
CA LEU A 213 -13.48 -13.50 9.37
C LEU A 213 -13.55 -12.00 9.68
N ILE A 214 -14.74 -11.42 9.50
CA ILE A 214 -14.98 -10.00 9.76
C ILE A 214 -15.99 -9.84 10.88
N ALA A 215 -15.59 -9.17 11.96
CA ALA A 215 -16.52 -8.73 13.00
C ALA A 215 -16.74 -7.22 12.91
N HIS A 216 -18.00 -6.82 12.97
CA HIS A 216 -18.44 -5.43 12.96
C HIS A 216 -19.09 -5.09 14.31
N ALA A 217 -18.82 -3.90 14.83
CA ALA A 217 -19.63 -3.33 15.90
C ALA A 217 -21.03 -3.02 15.37
N GLU A 218 -22.03 -3.08 16.26
CA GLU A 218 -23.38 -2.61 15.95
C GLU A 218 -23.37 -1.17 15.39
N ARG A 219 -24.33 -0.90 14.51
CA ARG A 219 -24.55 0.45 13.99
C ARG A 219 -25.02 1.36 15.13
N GLY A 220 -24.48 2.57 15.20
CA GLY A 220 -24.83 3.56 16.23
C GLY A 220 -23.64 4.33 16.79
N PHE A 221 -23.92 5.53 17.29
CA PHE A 221 -22.93 6.35 18.01
C PHE A 221 -22.50 5.62 19.30
N GLY A 222 -21.21 5.62 19.60
CA GLY A 222 -20.67 4.98 20.81
C GLY A 222 -20.65 3.44 20.83
N LYS A 223 -21.17 2.74 19.81
CA LYS A 223 -21.13 1.27 19.74
C LYS A 223 -19.76 0.75 19.29
N TYR A 224 -19.11 -0.12 20.06
CA TYR A 224 -17.78 -0.65 19.73
C TYR A 224 -17.69 -2.14 20.06
N LEU A 225 -16.79 -2.84 19.38
CA LEU A 225 -16.45 -4.22 19.67
C LEU A 225 -15.74 -4.32 21.04
N PRO A 226 -16.16 -5.26 21.92
CA PRO A 226 -15.57 -5.45 23.25
C PRO A 226 -14.24 -6.22 23.21
N LEU A 227 -13.43 -6.03 22.17
CA LEU A 227 -12.16 -6.75 21.97
C LEU A 227 -10.92 -5.91 22.30
N LYS A 228 -11.11 -4.67 22.74
CA LYS A 228 -10.04 -3.69 22.96
C LYS A 228 -8.98 -4.14 23.99
N GLY A 229 -9.41 -4.77 25.10
CA GLY A 229 -8.47 -5.34 26.09
C GLY A 229 -7.67 -6.51 25.53
N ARG A 230 -8.36 -7.49 24.94
CA ARG A 230 -7.77 -8.68 24.32
C ARG A 230 -6.78 -8.33 23.21
N LEU A 231 -7.09 -7.31 22.41
CA LEU A 231 -6.23 -6.84 21.33
C LEU A 231 -4.94 -6.18 21.85
N LYS A 232 -5.00 -5.47 22.98
CA LYS A 232 -3.80 -4.90 23.63
C LYS A 232 -2.87 -5.98 24.15
N GLU A 233 -3.42 -7.00 24.81
CA GLU A 233 -2.63 -8.15 25.28
C GLU A 233 -1.97 -8.87 24.12
N PHE A 234 -2.71 -9.10 23.03
CA PHE A 234 -2.15 -9.69 21.81
C PHE A 234 -0.99 -8.88 21.23
N LEU A 235 -1.15 -7.56 21.09
CA LEU A 235 -0.11 -6.69 20.53
C LEU A 235 1.15 -6.60 21.39
N LYS A 236 1.05 -6.87 22.69
CA LYS A 236 2.19 -6.96 23.60
C LYS A 236 2.89 -8.33 23.58
N GLY A 237 2.29 -9.32 22.91
CA GLY A 237 2.74 -10.71 22.94
C GLY A 237 2.19 -11.52 24.12
N ASP A 238 1.35 -10.92 24.96
CA ASP A 238 0.79 -11.53 26.18
C ASP A 238 -0.40 -12.48 25.89
N ARG A 239 -0.86 -12.54 24.64
CA ARG A 239 -2.00 -13.37 24.21
C ARG A 239 -1.79 -13.89 22.80
N GLU A 240 -2.12 -15.15 22.55
CA GLU A 240 -2.09 -15.77 21.22
C GLU A 240 -3.30 -15.33 20.36
N LEU A 241 -3.11 -15.27 19.03
CA LEU A 241 -4.15 -14.87 18.06
C LEU A 241 -5.42 -15.73 18.18
N GLN A 242 -5.26 -17.04 18.43
CA GLN A 242 -6.35 -18.00 18.57
C GLN A 242 -7.25 -17.70 19.78
N ARG A 243 -6.76 -16.95 20.77
CA ARG A 243 -7.49 -16.58 21.99
C ARG A 243 -8.08 -15.16 21.93
N LEU A 244 -8.00 -14.50 20.78
CA LEU A 244 -8.47 -13.12 20.60
C LEU A 244 -10.00 -13.07 20.46
N ILE A 245 -10.57 -14.08 19.79
CA ILE A 245 -12.00 -14.32 19.67
C ILE A 245 -12.27 -15.73 20.21
N GLU A 246 -13.10 -15.80 21.24
CA GLU A 246 -13.68 -17.05 21.69
C GLU A 246 -14.95 -17.23 20.88
N LEU A 247 -14.90 -18.12 19.88
CA LEU A 247 -16.11 -18.55 19.20
C LEU A 247 -16.85 -19.43 20.19
N LYS A 248 -17.95 -18.94 20.76
CA LYS A 248 -18.92 -19.84 21.38
C LYS A 248 -19.35 -20.81 20.28
N GLU A 249 -19.28 -22.11 20.58
CA GLU A 249 -19.75 -23.16 19.68
C GLU A 249 -21.13 -22.75 19.14
N TYR A 250 -21.17 -22.45 17.86
CA TYR A 250 -22.42 -22.37 17.14
C TYR A 250 -22.78 -23.83 16.86
N ASN A 251 -23.76 -24.35 17.60
CA ASN A 251 -24.41 -25.59 17.22
C ASN A 251 -25.01 -25.36 15.83
N PHE A 252 -24.44 -26.00 14.82
CA PHE A 252 -25.11 -26.20 13.56
C PHE A 252 -26.17 -27.27 13.81
N GLU A 253 -27.44 -26.86 13.88
CA GLU A 253 -28.59 -27.76 13.64
C GLU A 253 -28.76 -27.95 12.13
#